data_AF-A0A6C0LGY7-F1
#
_entry.id   AF-A0A6C0LGY7-F1
#
_cell.length_a   1.000
_cell.length_b   1.000
_cell.length_c   1.000
_cell.angle_alpha   90.00
_cell.angle_beta   90.00
_cell.angle_gamma   90.00
#
_symmetry.space_group_name_H-M   'P 1'
#
loop_
_entity.id
_entity.type
_entity.pdbx_description
1 polymer ?
#
loop_
_entity_poly.entity_id
_entity_poly.type
_entity_poly.pdbx_seq_one_letter_code
_entity_poly.pdbx_strand_id
1 'polypeptide(L)'
;MDNEETSRVGKKWTVEENDNLCQELADNKTYEEIALIHKRTIIGIKSRVVTNILYPKYKHDNITIEDLSTLYNIEQEIIEKYINKMESPNKKTKKTDEKENIIEYRLMMIEQKLDYLTNIMNAIYHA
;
A
#
# COMPACT_ATOMS: atom_id res chain seq x y z
N MET A 1 16.45 12.47 -22.85
CA MET A 1 17.19 11.99 -21.68
C MET A 1 16.22 11.20 -20.85
N ASP A 2 16.41 9.88 -20.78
CA ASP A 2 15.61 9.04 -19.90
C ASP A 2 16.08 9.30 -18.47
N ASN A 3 15.18 9.75 -17.60
CA ASN A 3 15.48 9.88 -16.18
C ASN A 3 15.49 8.47 -15.55
N GLU A 4 16.67 7.90 -15.37
CA GLU A 4 16.87 6.53 -14.89
C GLU A 4 16.11 6.26 -13.58
N GLU A 5 16.08 7.24 -12.69
CA GLU A 5 15.38 7.24 -11.39
C GLU A 5 13.86 7.12 -11.52
N THR A 6 13.31 7.40 -12.69
CA THR A 6 11.85 7.31 -12.96
C THR A 6 11.53 6.45 -14.18
N SER A 7 12.46 5.57 -14.56
CA SER A 7 12.35 4.70 -15.75
C SER A 7 11.17 3.71 -15.72
N ARG A 8 10.46 3.59 -14.60
CA ARG A 8 9.22 2.78 -14.46
C ARG A 8 7.94 3.61 -14.37
N VAL A 9 7.98 4.94 -14.49
CA VAL A 9 6.76 5.77 -14.56
C VAL A 9 5.88 5.32 -15.74
N GLY A 10 4.57 5.18 -15.48
CA GLY A 10 3.59 4.73 -16.47
C GLY A 10 3.58 3.22 -16.77
N LYS A 11 4.61 2.47 -16.35
CA LYS A 11 4.63 1.01 -16.52
C LYS A 11 3.67 0.34 -15.53
N LYS A 12 3.07 -0.78 -15.95
CA LYS A 12 2.20 -1.61 -15.10
C LYS A 12 2.99 -2.10 -13.87
N TRP A 13 2.35 -2.10 -12.71
CA TRP A 13 2.89 -2.69 -11.49
C TRP A 13 2.84 -4.22 -11.60
N THR A 14 3.95 -4.89 -11.32
CA THR A 14 4.00 -6.35 -11.17
C THR A 14 3.48 -6.77 -9.79
N VAL A 15 3.27 -8.07 -9.58
CA VAL A 15 2.94 -8.64 -8.27
C VAL A 15 4.12 -8.45 -7.32
N GLU A 16 5.32 -8.85 -7.75
CA GLU A 16 6.58 -8.66 -7.00
C GLU A 16 6.83 -7.19 -6.60
N GLU A 17 6.54 -6.22 -7.47
CA GLU A 17 6.64 -4.80 -7.10
C GLU A 17 5.68 -4.43 -5.96
N ASN A 18 4.47 -5.01 -5.92
CA ASN A 18 3.54 -4.73 -4.83
C ASN A 18 3.99 -5.41 -3.53
N ASP A 19 4.48 -6.65 -3.62
CA ASP A 19 4.97 -7.39 -2.44
C ASP A 19 6.16 -6.65 -1.81
N ASN A 20 7.12 -6.21 -2.65
CA ASN A 20 8.25 -5.40 -2.21
C ASN A 20 7.80 -4.07 -1.60
N LEU A 21 6.83 -3.38 -2.22
CA LEU A 21 6.29 -2.14 -1.66
C LEU A 21 5.70 -2.34 -0.25
N CYS A 22 4.97 -3.44 -0.03
CA CYS A 22 4.40 -3.75 1.27
C CYS A 22 5.49 -4.05 2.31
N GLN A 23 6.52 -4.80 1.93
CA GLN A 23 7.67 -5.08 2.81
C GLN A 23 8.44 -3.79 3.15
N GLU A 24 8.67 -2.92 2.18
CA GLU A 24 9.43 -1.68 2.38
C GLU A 24 8.70 -0.69 3.31
N LEU A 25 7.37 -0.67 3.27
CA LEU A 25 6.55 0.07 4.23
C LEU A 25 6.66 -0.54 5.63
N ALA A 26 6.66 -1.88 5.75
CA ALA A 26 6.85 -2.56 7.03
C ALA A 26 8.27 -2.32 7.61
N ASP A 27 9.27 -2.17 6.74
CA ASP A 27 10.65 -1.83 7.09
C ASP A 27 10.82 -0.33 7.43
N ASN A 28 9.75 0.47 7.41
CA ASN A 28 9.75 1.92 7.66
C ASN A 28 10.64 2.72 6.70
N LYS A 29 10.82 2.27 5.46
CA LYS A 29 11.50 3.09 4.44
C LYS A 29 10.69 4.33 4.12
N THR A 30 11.39 5.42 3.84
CA THR A 30 10.79 6.69 3.40
C THR A 30 10.22 6.56 1.98
N TYR A 31 9.26 7.43 1.63
CA TYR A 31 8.69 7.42 0.28
C TYR A 31 9.71 7.79 -0.81
N GLU A 32 10.71 8.58 -0.45
CA GLU A 32 11.86 8.92 -1.29
C GLU A 32 12.70 7.67 -1.61
N GLU A 33 13.04 6.86 -0.60
CA GLU A 33 13.78 5.61 -0.79
C GLU A 33 12.99 4.61 -1.63
N ILE A 34 11.70 4.44 -1.32
CA ILE A 34 10.82 3.54 -2.08
C ILE A 34 10.70 4.01 -3.53
N ALA A 35 10.56 5.31 -3.77
CA ALA A 35 10.51 5.87 -5.12
C ALA A 35 11.76 5.52 -5.93
N LEU A 36 12.94 5.61 -5.33
CA LEU A 36 14.21 5.25 -5.97
C LEU A 36 14.30 3.75 -6.26
N ILE A 37 13.93 2.88 -5.32
CA ILE A 37 13.97 1.41 -5.49
C ILE A 37 13.07 0.98 -6.66
N HIS A 38 11.84 1.50 -6.69
CA HIS A 38 10.87 1.17 -7.73
C HIS A 38 11.05 1.96 -9.02
N LYS A 39 12.02 2.89 -9.06
CA LYS A 39 12.26 3.81 -10.18
C LYS A 39 10.98 4.54 -10.64
N ARG A 40 10.21 5.05 -9.68
CA ARG A 40 8.93 5.75 -9.86
C ARG A 40 8.96 7.07 -9.10
N THR A 41 8.03 7.97 -9.40
CA THR A 41 7.90 9.21 -8.63
C THR A 41 7.32 8.96 -7.25
N ILE A 42 7.67 9.79 -6.27
CA ILE A 42 7.09 9.79 -4.91
C ILE A 42 5.55 9.83 -4.98
N ILE A 43 4.99 10.69 -5.83
CA ILE A 43 3.53 10.77 -6.04
C ILE A 43 2.98 9.45 -6.59
N GLY A 44 3.72 8.77 -7.46
CA GLY A 44 3.35 7.45 -7.99
C GLY A 44 3.32 6.37 -6.91
N ILE A 45 4.28 6.39 -5.98
CA ILE A 45 4.31 5.50 -4.81
C ILE A 45 3.13 5.82 -3.89
N LYS A 46 2.99 7.07 -3.44
CA LYS A 46 1.89 7.50 -2.56
C LYS A 46 0.52 7.14 -3.17
N SER A 47 0.33 7.40 -4.46
CA SER A 47 -0.88 7.00 -5.18
C SER A 47 -1.14 5.49 -5.11
N ARG A 48 -0.11 4.67 -5.30
CA ARG A 48 -0.23 3.21 -5.27
C ARG A 48 -0.60 2.72 -3.88
N VAL A 49 0.09 3.23 -2.87
CA VAL A 49 -0.18 2.95 -1.45
C VAL A 49 -1.62 3.31 -1.11
N VAL A 50 -2.09 4.49 -1.50
CA VAL A 50 -3.49 4.88 -1.24
C VAL A 50 -4.48 3.93 -1.90
N THR A 51 -4.30 3.62 -3.19
CA THR A 51 -5.31 2.83 -3.93
C THR A 51 -5.34 1.35 -3.56
N ASN A 52 -4.19 0.77 -3.20
CA ASN A 52 -4.04 -0.68 -3.02
C ASN A 52 -3.94 -1.10 -1.55
N ILE A 53 -3.55 -0.21 -0.64
CA ILE A 53 -3.33 -0.53 0.77
C ILE A 53 -4.33 0.24 1.65
N LEU A 54 -4.38 1.57 1.51
CA LEU A 54 -5.20 2.41 2.40
C LEU A 54 -6.69 2.35 2.03
N TYR A 55 -7.06 2.33 0.75
CA TYR A 55 -8.46 2.29 0.35
C TYR A 55 -9.19 1.02 0.82
N PRO A 56 -8.61 -0.20 0.73
CA PRO A 56 -9.18 -1.39 1.37
C PRO A 56 -9.36 -1.23 2.89
N LYS A 57 -8.37 -0.65 3.59
CA LYS A 57 -8.45 -0.35 5.04
C LYS A 57 -9.61 0.60 5.34
N TYR A 58 -9.66 1.73 4.65
CA TYR A 58 -10.73 2.72 4.77
C TYR A 58 -12.13 2.13 4.53
N LYS A 59 -12.27 1.24 3.53
CA LYS A 59 -13.57 0.66 3.14
C LYS A 59 -14.06 -0.45 4.08
N HIS A 60 -13.15 -1.14 4.77
CA HIS A 60 -13.47 -2.37 5.50
C HIS A 60 -13.15 -2.31 6.99
N ASP A 61 -12.24 -1.44 7.39
CA ASP A 61 -11.88 -1.19 8.78
C ASP A 61 -12.52 0.14 9.21
N ASN A 62 -12.91 0.28 10.48
CA ASN A 62 -13.45 1.53 11.03
C ASN A 62 -12.32 2.53 11.32
N ILE A 63 -11.53 2.85 10.29
CA ILE A 63 -10.34 3.71 10.35
C ILE A 63 -10.58 4.99 9.55
N THR A 64 -10.19 6.14 10.11
CA THR A 64 -10.41 7.45 9.47
C THR A 64 -9.26 7.80 8.52
N ILE A 65 -9.48 8.79 7.65
CA ILE A 65 -8.41 9.35 6.80
C ILE A 65 -7.29 9.96 7.65
N GLU A 66 -7.63 10.56 8.79
CA GLU A 66 -6.66 11.14 9.71
C GLU A 66 -5.77 10.08 10.37
N ASP A 67 -6.36 8.95 10.78
CA ASP A 67 -5.60 7.78 11.28
C ASP A 67 -4.65 7.24 10.19
N LEU A 68 -5.13 7.10 8.96
CA LEU A 68 -4.32 6.62 7.84
C LEU A 68 -3.20 7.58 7.46
N SER A 69 -3.48 8.89 7.50
CA SER A 69 -2.49 9.94 7.24
C SER A 69 -1.35 9.88 8.25
N THR A 70 -1.70 9.74 9.53
CA THR A 70 -0.73 9.62 10.62
C THR A 70 0.07 8.32 10.51
N LEU A 71 -0.61 7.18 10.31
CA LEU A 71 0.03 5.87 10.30
C LEU A 71 0.98 5.65 9.11
N TYR A 72 0.64 6.21 7.94
CA TYR A 72 1.42 6.02 6.71
C TYR A 72 2.26 7.26 6.34
N ASN A 73 2.19 8.36 7.09
CA ASN A 73 2.90 9.60 6.76
C ASN A 73 2.61 10.10 5.32
N ILE A 74 1.34 10.07 4.92
CA ILE A 74 0.83 10.63 3.66
C ILE A 74 -0.11 11.78 3.98
N GLU A 75 0.01 12.90 3.28
CA GLU A 75 -0.85 14.07 3.47
C GLU A 75 -2.33 13.71 3.23
N GLN A 76 -3.23 14.15 4.12
CA GLN A 76 -4.67 13.83 4.03
C GLN A 76 -5.26 14.19 2.66
N GLU A 77 -4.87 15.33 2.08
CA GLU A 77 -5.32 15.77 0.75
C GLU A 77 -5.00 14.74 -0.35
N ILE A 78 -3.82 14.10 -0.27
CA ILE A 78 -3.44 13.06 -1.24
C ILE A 78 -4.31 11.83 -1.05
N ILE A 79 -4.55 11.42 0.20
CA ILE A 79 -5.39 10.26 0.52
C ILE A 79 -6.81 10.49 0.00
N GLU A 80 -7.43 11.61 0.36
CA GLU A 80 -8.76 12.03 -0.08
C GLU A 80 -8.89 12.02 -1.60
N LYS A 81 -7.95 12.67 -2.29
CA LYS A 81 -7.93 12.74 -3.76
C LYS A 81 -8.00 11.35 -4.40
N TYR A 82 -7.24 10.39 -3.90
CA TYR A 82 -7.19 9.06 -4.48
C TYR A 82 -8.36 8.17 -4.02
N ILE A 83 -8.87 8.31 -2.79
CA ILE A 83 -10.10 7.64 -2.34
C ILE A 83 -11.29 8.12 -3.19
N ASN A 84 -11.49 9.42 -3.34
CA ASN A 84 -12.57 9.99 -4.16
C ASN A 84 -12.51 9.49 -5.62
N LYS A 85 -11.30 9.33 -6.16
CA LYS A 85 -11.07 8.75 -7.50
C LYS A 85 -11.40 7.25 -7.59
N MET A 86 -11.41 6.54 -6.47
CA MET A 86 -11.81 5.12 -6.39
C MET A 86 -13.31 4.95 -6.21
N GLU A 87 -13.97 5.88 -5.51
CA GLU A 87 -15.43 5.87 -5.30
C GLU A 87 -16.24 6.40 -6.50
N SER A 88 -15.60 7.17 -7.39
CA SER A 88 -16.26 7.74 -8.56
C SER A 88 -16.87 6.66 -9.48
N PRO A 89 -18.18 6.70 -9.78
CA PRO A 89 -18.91 5.63 -10.49
C PRO A 89 -18.52 5.42 -11.97
N ASN A 90 -17.57 6.20 -12.50
CA ASN A 90 -17.23 6.22 -13.93
C ASN A 90 -16.07 5.28 -14.32
N LYS A 91 -15.55 4.45 -13.40
CA LYS A 91 -14.54 3.43 -13.74
C LYS A 91 -15.22 2.11 -14.11
N LYS A 92 -15.05 1.68 -15.35
CA LYS A 92 -15.24 0.29 -15.77
C LYS A 92 -14.16 -0.59 -15.09
N THR A 93 -14.30 -0.89 -13.81
CA THR A 93 -13.47 -1.92 -13.15
C THR A 93 -14.04 -3.29 -13.51
N LYS A 94 -13.18 -4.16 -14.06
CA LYS A 94 -13.49 -5.58 -14.20
C LYS A 94 -13.71 -6.13 -12.79
N LYS A 95 -14.94 -6.51 -12.45
CA LYS A 95 -15.35 -7.05 -11.12
C LYS A 95 -14.47 -8.19 -10.59
N THR A 96 -13.68 -8.84 -11.45
CA THR A 96 -12.77 -9.94 -11.11
C THR A 96 -11.52 -9.44 -10.39
N ASP A 97 -10.89 -8.37 -10.89
CA ASP A 97 -9.64 -7.82 -10.34
C ASP A 97 -9.87 -7.26 -8.92
N GLU A 98 -11.05 -6.73 -8.62
CA GLU A 98 -11.38 -6.17 -7.30
C GLU A 98 -11.52 -7.26 -6.22
N LYS A 99 -12.03 -8.45 -6.57
CA LYS A 99 -12.13 -9.57 -5.62
C LYS A 99 -10.80 -10.23 -5.35
N GLU A 100 -9.95 -10.41 -6.37
CA GLU A 100 -8.59 -10.92 -6.19
C GLU A 100 -7.77 -9.98 -5.30
N ASN A 101 -7.80 -8.67 -5.56
CA ASN A 101 -7.13 -7.68 -4.70
C ASN A 101 -7.63 -7.72 -3.23
N ILE A 102 -8.93 -7.98 -3.00
CA ILE A 102 -9.46 -8.13 -1.63
C ILE A 102 -8.92 -9.40 -0.95
N ILE A 103 -8.81 -10.51 -1.69
CA ILE A 103 -8.28 -11.77 -1.15
C ILE A 103 -6.79 -11.62 -0.83
N GLU A 104 -6.00 -11.05 -1.75
CA GLU A 104 -4.58 -10.76 -1.55
C GLU A 104 -4.36 -9.84 -0.35
N TYR A 105 -5.14 -8.76 -0.22
CA TYR A 105 -5.07 -7.87 0.94
C TYR A 105 -5.39 -8.59 2.26
N ARG A 106 -6.42 -9.45 2.27
CA ARG A 106 -6.79 -10.22 3.46
C ARG A 106 -5.69 -11.22 3.83
N LEU A 107 -5.06 -11.85 2.86
CA LEU A 107 -3.93 -12.76 3.08
C LEU A 107 -2.75 -12.01 3.71
N MET A 108 -2.36 -10.87 3.13
CA MET A 108 -1.27 -10.03 3.66
C MET A 108 -1.52 -9.59 5.11
N MET A 109 -2.77 -9.18 5.44
CA MET A 109 -3.12 -8.80 6.82
C MET A 109 -3.11 -9.98 7.79
N ILE A 110 -3.37 -11.20 7.31
CA ILE A 110 -3.27 -12.42 8.12
C ILE A 110 -1.81 -12.73 8.39
N GLU A 111 -0.94 -12.65 7.38
CA GLU A 111 0.51 -12.87 7.52
C GLU A 111 1.13 -11.91 8.54
N GLN A 112 0.83 -10.60 8.46
CA GLN A 112 1.29 -9.62 9.44
C GLN A 112 0.84 -9.94 10.89
N LYS A 113 -0.41 -10.41 11.06
CA LYS A 113 -0.92 -10.82 12.37
C LYS A 113 -0.24 -12.08 12.89
N LEU A 114 0.09 -13.03 12.00
CA LEU A 114 0.82 -14.25 12.35
C LEU A 114 2.25 -13.94 12.80
N ASP A 115 2.94 -13.04 12.12
CA ASP A 115 4.28 -12.60 12.52
C ASP A 115 4.30 -11.94 13.89
N TYR A 116 3.32 -11.06 14.16
CA TYR A 116 3.18 -10.43 15.47
C TYR A 116 2.97 -11.47 16.60
N LEU A 117 2.09 -12.45 16.38
CA LEU A 117 1.85 -13.52 17.35
C LEU A 117 3.09 -14.40 17.55
N THR A 118 3.82 -14.69 16.48
CA THR A 118 5.07 -15.45 16.52
C THR A 118 6.11 -14.72 17.38
N ASN A 119 6.24 -13.40 17.21
CA ASN A 119 7.15 -12.58 18.01
C ASN A 119 6.77 -12.59 19.51
N ILE A 120 5.47 -12.51 19.84
CA ILE A 120 5.01 -12.63 21.23
C ILE A 120 5.34 -14.00 21.81
N MET A 121 5.05 -15.07 21.06
CA MET A 121 5.35 -16.44 21.51
C MET A 121 6.84 -16.60 21.81
N ASN A 122 7.71 -16.17 20.90
CA ASN A 122 9.16 -16.25 21.10
C ASN A 122 9.62 -15.46 22.35
N ALA A 123 9.04 -14.29 22.59
CA ALA A 123 9.34 -13.49 23.78
C ALA A 123 8.92 -14.19 25.09
N ILE A 124 7.82 -14.97 25.06
CA ILE A 124 7.35 -15.74 26.24
C ILE A 124 8.20 -16.99 26.46
N TYR A 125 8.55 -17.72 25.39
CA TYR A 125 9.30 -18.98 25.51
C TYR A 125 10.80 -18.78 25.82
N HIS A 126 11.33 -17.57 25.64
CA HIS A 126 12.72 -17.22 25.93
C HIS A 126 12.89 -16.30 27.16
N ALA A 127 11.81 -16.01 27.90
CA ALA A 127 11.82 -15.33 29.20
C ALA A 127 11.78 -16.33 30.36
#